data_AF-A0A7V7WNT3-F1
#
_entry.id   AF-A0A7V7WNT3-F1
#
_cell.length_a   1.000
_cell.length_b   1.000
_cell.length_c   1.000
_cell.angle_alpha   90.00
_cell.angle_beta   90.00
_cell.angle_gamma   90.00
#
_symmetry.space_group_name_H-M   'P 1'
#
loop_
_entity.id
_entity.type
_entity.pdbx_description
1 polymer ?
#
loop_
_entity_poly.entity_id
_entity_poly.type
_entity_poly.pdbx_seq_one_letter_code
_entity_poly.pdbx_strand_id
1 'polypeptide(L)'
;MEKKEREISKDTRGAGLQGMGGTSASGAAPVTLDYFREARLFLAKDRATLTFYVDQEVASIHYDLIRDEIFYRGHNVKNMTMTQEQWVSLRKFSEYLAQDPRAERLHLAYRACLERLMTDHGLPA
;
A
#
# COMPACT_ATOMS: atom_id res chain seq x y z
N MET A 1 -50.53 -62.25 30.79
CA MET A 1 -51.35 -62.39 29.56
C MET A 1 -51.04 -61.22 28.66
N GLU A 2 -50.79 -61.53 27.39
CA GLU A 2 -50.94 -60.68 26.19
C GLU A 2 -50.17 -59.34 26.12
N LYS A 3 -49.13 -59.29 25.27
CA LYS A 3 -49.14 -58.79 23.87
C LYS A 3 -48.96 -57.26 23.84
N LYS A 4 -48.23 -56.62 22.93
CA LYS A 4 -47.46 -57.01 21.73
C LYS A 4 -46.93 -55.68 21.14
N GLU A 5 -45.73 -55.73 20.58
CA GLU A 5 -45.19 -54.94 19.44
C GLU A 5 -45.54 -53.44 19.29
N ARG A 6 -44.51 -52.62 19.09
CA ARG A 6 -44.17 -52.11 17.74
C ARG A 6 -42.80 -51.40 17.71
N GLU A 7 -41.97 -51.87 16.78
CA GLU A 7 -40.83 -51.20 16.18
C GLU A 7 -41.23 -49.93 15.43
N ILE A 8 -40.25 -49.05 15.17
CA ILE A 8 -39.83 -48.42 13.89
C ILE A 8 -38.76 -47.40 14.33
N SER A 9 -37.45 -47.59 14.18
CA SER A 9 -36.60 -47.80 13.00
C SER A 9 -36.45 -46.56 12.09
N LYS A 10 -35.19 -46.11 12.02
CA LYS A 10 -34.53 -45.23 11.03
C LYS A 10 -34.78 -43.73 11.16
N ASP A 11 -33.71 -43.01 11.51
CA ASP A 11 -33.25 -42.00 10.54
C ASP A 11 -31.73 -41.87 10.45
N THR A 12 -31.28 -42.44 9.34
CA THR A 12 -30.19 -42.14 8.42
C THR A 12 -29.21 -41.00 8.71
N ARG A 13 -27.93 -41.38 8.66
CA ARG A 13 -26.73 -40.55 8.45
C ARG A 13 -26.91 -39.58 7.28
N GLY A 14 -26.76 -38.28 7.54
CA GLY A 14 -26.48 -37.25 6.55
C GLY A 14 -25.05 -36.72 6.72
N ALA A 15 -24.08 -37.46 6.19
CA ALA A 15 -22.77 -36.91 5.87
C ALA A 15 -22.86 -36.27 4.48
N GLY A 16 -22.56 -34.98 4.36
CA GLY A 16 -22.53 -34.33 3.06
C GLY A 16 -22.12 -32.86 3.12
N LEU A 17 -21.17 -32.52 2.24
CA LEU A 17 -20.71 -31.19 1.83
C LEU A 17 -19.70 -30.56 2.81
N GLN A 18 -18.37 -30.66 2.63
CA GLN A 18 -17.55 -30.43 1.43
C GLN A 18 -17.95 -29.17 0.65
N GLY A 19 -17.11 -28.14 0.81
CA GLY A 19 -17.16 -26.84 0.14
C GLY A 19 -16.27 -25.88 0.92
N MET A 20 -14.95 -26.06 0.92
CA MET A 20 -14.05 -25.37 -0.03
C MET A 20 -14.38 -23.88 -0.20
N GLY A 21 -14.47 -23.14 0.90
CA GLY A 21 -14.26 -21.69 0.90
C GLY A 21 -12.76 -21.42 0.85
N GLY A 22 -12.14 -21.65 -0.30
CA GLY A 22 -10.79 -21.18 -0.56
C GLY A 22 -10.80 -19.66 -0.43
N THR A 23 -10.22 -19.14 0.64
CA THR A 23 -9.78 -17.75 0.68
C THR A 23 -8.76 -17.60 -0.44
N SER A 24 -9.24 -17.16 -1.61
CA SER A 24 -8.39 -16.62 -2.65
C SER A 24 -7.75 -15.37 -2.05
N ALA A 25 -6.66 -15.57 -1.32
CA ALA A 25 -5.64 -14.55 -1.19
C ALA A 25 -5.32 -14.19 -2.63
N SER A 26 -5.86 -13.05 -3.10
CA SER A 26 -5.53 -12.52 -4.40
C SER A 26 -4.02 -12.38 -4.38
N GLY A 27 -3.34 -13.31 -5.06
CA GLY A 27 -1.92 -13.23 -5.31
C GLY A 27 -1.73 -12.03 -6.20
N ALA A 28 -1.70 -10.84 -5.60
CA ALA A 28 -1.13 -9.67 -6.22
C ALA A 28 0.27 -10.12 -6.60
N ALA A 29 0.51 -10.22 -7.90
CA ALA A 29 1.84 -10.50 -8.42
C ALA A 29 2.82 -9.56 -7.71
N PRO A 30 4.03 -10.01 -7.35
CA PRO A 30 5.01 -9.15 -6.71
C PRO A 30 5.16 -7.91 -7.59
N VAL A 31 4.79 -6.75 -7.06
CA VAL A 31 4.95 -5.46 -7.74
C VAL A 31 6.44 -5.30 -7.96
N THR A 32 6.92 -5.65 -9.15
CA THR A 32 8.34 -5.51 -9.51
C THR A 32 8.64 -4.03 -9.60
N LEU A 33 9.28 -3.49 -8.57
CA LEU A 33 9.69 -2.10 -8.38
C LEU A 33 10.78 -1.63 -9.36
N ASP A 34 10.82 -2.15 -10.59
CA ASP A 34 11.77 -1.68 -11.61
C ASP A 34 11.47 -0.25 -12.09
N TYR A 35 10.33 0.30 -11.66
CA TYR A 35 9.91 1.69 -11.85
C TYR A 35 10.98 2.74 -11.51
N PHE A 36 11.84 2.43 -10.54
CA PHE A 36 12.83 3.38 -10.01
C PHE A 36 14.22 3.27 -10.66
N ARG A 37 14.43 2.35 -11.60
CA ARG A 37 15.74 2.13 -12.23
C ARG A 37 16.31 3.37 -12.91
N GLU A 38 15.43 4.18 -13.49
CA GLU A 38 15.79 5.45 -14.14
C GLU A 38 15.31 6.68 -13.37
N ALA A 39 15.03 6.54 -12.07
CA ALA A 39 14.52 7.63 -11.27
C ALA A 39 15.56 8.75 -11.13
N ARG A 40 15.08 10.00 -11.17
CA ARG A 40 15.92 11.19 -11.03
C ARG A 40 15.43 12.04 -9.87
N LEU A 41 16.33 12.33 -8.95
CA LEU A 41 16.11 13.25 -7.83
C LEU A 41 16.57 14.65 -8.21
N PHE A 42 15.67 15.62 -8.07
CA PHE A 42 15.94 17.04 -8.20
C PHE A 42 15.74 17.73 -6.84
N LEU A 43 16.72 18.54 -6.44
CA LEU A 43 16.71 19.28 -5.19
C LEU A 43 16.73 20.78 -5.46
N ALA A 44 15.85 21.50 -4.80
CA ALA A 44 15.88 22.95 -4.66
C ALA A 44 15.90 23.30 -3.15
N LYS A 45 16.08 24.58 -2.83
CA LYS A 45 16.26 25.06 -1.44
C LYS A 45 15.27 24.45 -0.44
N ASP A 46 13.98 24.50 -0.78
CA ASP A 46 12.87 24.06 0.09
C ASP A 46 11.95 23.07 -0.63
N ARG A 47 12.44 22.40 -1.69
CA ARG A 47 11.67 21.42 -2.47
C ARG A 47 12.52 20.24 -2.91
N ALA A 48 11.93 19.06 -2.91
CA ALA A 48 12.49 17.89 -3.56
C ALA A 48 11.50 17.34 -4.58
N THR A 49 12.01 16.79 -5.68
CA THR A 49 11.20 16.14 -6.71
C THR A 49 11.87 14.87 -7.17
N LEU A 50 11.15 13.76 -7.14
CA LEU A 50 11.58 12.49 -7.72
C LEU A 50 10.72 12.18 -8.94
N THR A 51 11.34 12.03 -10.11
CA THR A 51 10.66 11.59 -11.34
C THR A 51 11.07 10.16 -11.67
N PHE A 52 10.14 9.31 -12.07
CA PHE A 52 10.35 7.88 -12.34
C PHE A 52 9.30 7.37 -13.33
N TYR A 53 9.45 6.14 -13.82
CA TYR A 53 8.50 5.54 -14.78
C TYR A 53 7.58 4.55 -14.09
N VAL A 54 6.28 4.62 -14.35
CA VAL A 54 5.28 3.63 -13.92
C VAL A 54 4.42 3.31 -15.13
N ASP A 55 4.35 2.03 -15.51
CA ASP A 55 3.57 1.54 -16.65
C ASP A 55 3.81 2.33 -17.96
N GLN A 56 5.07 2.63 -18.23
CA GLN A 56 5.53 3.43 -19.40
C GLN A 56 5.13 4.91 -19.35
N GLU A 57 4.51 5.38 -18.27
CA GLU A 57 4.22 6.80 -18.03
C GLU A 57 5.24 7.41 -17.06
N VAL A 58 5.52 8.70 -17.24
CA VAL A 58 6.33 9.45 -16.27
C VAL A 58 5.45 9.81 -15.07
N ALA A 59 5.87 9.40 -13.88
CA ALA A 59 5.31 9.81 -12.61
C ALA A 59 6.29 10.72 -11.85
N SER A 60 5.75 11.54 -10.95
CA SER A 60 6.56 12.38 -10.08
C SER A 60 6.02 12.41 -8.65
N ILE A 61 6.93 12.52 -7.69
CA ILE A 61 6.61 12.89 -6.31
C ILE A 61 7.29 14.23 -6.03
N HIS A 62 6.57 15.16 -5.43
CA HIS A 62 7.10 16.43 -4.98
C HIS A 62 6.89 16.58 -3.48
N TYR A 63 7.90 17.10 -2.79
CA TYR A 63 7.77 17.57 -1.42
C TYR A 63 8.07 19.07 -1.38
N ASP A 64 7.14 19.85 -0.81
CA ASP A 64 7.32 21.28 -0.53
C ASP A 64 7.47 21.47 0.98
N LEU A 65 8.67 21.86 1.42
CA LEU A 65 9.01 22.01 2.83
C LEU A 65 8.29 23.19 3.49
N ILE A 66 8.02 24.26 2.73
CA ILE A 66 7.36 25.44 3.28
C ILE A 66 5.89 25.14 3.55
N ARG A 67 5.27 24.38 2.66
CA ARG A 67 3.87 23.95 2.80
C ARG A 67 3.70 22.71 3.67
N ASP A 68 4.78 21.95 3.85
CA ASP A 68 4.77 20.62 4.46
C ASP A 68 3.73 19.70 3.79
N GLU A 69 3.81 19.64 2.47
CA GLU A 69 2.88 18.90 1.60
C GLU A 69 3.62 18.00 0.63
N ILE A 70 3.02 16.83 0.40
CA ILE A 70 3.49 15.83 -0.56
C ILE A 70 2.51 15.81 -1.73
N PHE A 71 3.04 15.77 -2.95
CA PHE A 71 2.25 15.67 -4.18
C PHE A 71 2.68 14.44 -4.96
N TYR A 72 1.72 13.69 -5.48
CA TYR A 72 1.94 12.54 -6.36
C TYR A 72 1.27 12.80 -7.71
N ARG A 73 2.03 12.75 -8.81
CA ARG A 73 1.56 13.11 -10.17
C ARG A 73 0.82 14.47 -10.22
N GLY A 74 1.30 15.45 -9.44
CA GLY A 74 0.71 16.79 -9.36
C GLY A 74 -0.48 16.95 -8.41
N HIS A 75 -0.98 15.88 -7.78
CA HIS A 75 -2.09 15.92 -6.83
C HIS A 75 -1.59 15.88 -5.38
N ASN A 76 -2.16 16.70 -4.50
CA ASN A 76 -1.85 16.66 -3.06
C ASN A 76 -2.36 15.34 -2.48
N VAL A 77 -1.46 14.56 -1.89
CA VAL A 77 -1.77 13.21 -1.41
C VAL A 77 -2.77 13.19 -0.26
N LYS A 78 -2.88 14.28 0.52
CA LYS A 78 -3.89 14.41 1.60
C LYS A 78 -5.32 14.37 1.06
N ASN A 79 -5.52 14.73 -0.21
CA ASN A 79 -6.82 14.80 -0.86
C ASN A 79 -7.04 13.63 -1.84
N MET A 80 -6.25 12.57 -1.73
CA MET A 80 -6.24 11.45 -2.67
C MET A 80 -6.41 10.12 -1.95
N THR A 81 -7.22 9.23 -2.53
CA THR A 81 -7.20 7.81 -2.15
C THR A 81 -6.00 7.16 -2.80
N MET A 82 -5.06 6.70 -1.97
CA MET A 82 -3.78 6.17 -2.42
C MET A 82 -3.82 4.64 -2.54
N THR A 83 -3.27 4.10 -3.62
CA THR A 83 -3.05 2.66 -3.80
C THR A 83 -1.82 2.20 -3.01
N GLN A 84 -1.70 0.88 -2.78
CA GLN A 84 -0.54 0.32 -2.11
C GLN A 84 0.77 0.67 -2.83
N GLU A 85 0.78 0.66 -4.16
CA GLU A 85 1.95 0.98 -4.98
C GLU A 85 2.38 2.45 -4.84
N GLN A 86 1.40 3.35 -4.70
CA GLN A 86 1.67 4.77 -4.48
C GLN A 86 2.27 4.98 -3.08
N TRP A 87 1.80 4.29 -2.05
CA TRP A 87 2.42 4.30 -0.72
C TRP A 87 3.85 3.78 -0.74
N VAL A 88 4.09 2.67 -1.45
CA VAL A 88 5.44 2.15 -1.63
C VAL A 88 6.34 3.18 -2.34
N SER A 89 5.81 3.88 -3.35
CA SER A 89 6.53 4.94 -4.04
C SER A 89 6.90 6.10 -3.11
N LEU A 90 5.98 6.51 -2.22
CA LEU A 90 6.26 7.55 -1.22
C LEU A 90 7.35 7.11 -0.22
N ARG A 91 7.32 5.86 0.25
CA ARG A 91 8.39 5.33 1.10
C ARG A 91 9.72 5.31 0.36
N LYS A 92 9.73 4.86 -0.90
CA LYS A 92 10.93 4.83 -1.74
C LYS A 92 11.53 6.22 -1.94
N PHE A 93 10.69 7.25 -2.09
CA PHE A 93 11.18 8.63 -2.17
C PHE A 93 11.98 9.04 -0.91
N SER A 94 11.57 8.60 0.29
CA SER A 94 12.36 8.83 1.51
C SER A 94 13.76 8.22 1.40
N GLU A 95 13.89 7.02 0.82
CA GLU A 95 15.17 6.34 0.63
C GLU A 95 16.07 7.11 -0.35
N TYR A 96 15.51 7.69 -1.41
CA TYR A 96 16.27 8.54 -2.35
C TYR A 96 16.78 9.82 -1.67
N LEU A 97 15.97 10.44 -0.82
CA LEU A 97 16.40 11.61 -0.05
C LEU A 97 17.49 11.24 0.97
N ALA A 98 17.41 10.07 1.59
CA ALA A 98 18.40 9.59 2.55
C ALA A 98 19.78 9.33 1.93
N GLN A 99 19.84 9.06 0.62
CA GLN A 99 21.09 8.77 -0.10
C GLN A 99 21.85 10.03 -0.54
N ASP A 100 21.20 11.20 -0.57
CA ASP A 100 21.84 12.47 -0.95
C ASP A 100 22.06 13.35 0.30
N PRO A 101 23.31 13.56 0.76
CA PRO A 101 23.60 14.40 1.93
C PRO A 101 23.04 15.82 1.83
N ARG A 102 22.90 16.37 0.61
CA ARG A 102 22.34 17.72 0.39
C ARG A 102 20.85 17.78 0.72
N ALA A 103 20.17 16.63 0.75
CA ALA A 103 18.76 16.51 1.04
C ALA A 103 18.46 16.26 2.52
N GLU A 104 19.43 16.22 3.43
CA GLU A 104 19.22 15.83 4.84
C GLU A 104 18.05 16.57 5.51
N ARG A 105 18.01 17.92 5.39
CA ARG A 105 16.92 18.74 5.93
C ARG A 105 15.56 18.37 5.32
N LEU A 106 15.52 18.15 4.00
CA LEU A 106 14.30 17.76 3.28
C LEU A 106 13.86 16.34 3.65
N HIS A 107 14.81 15.41 3.82
CA HIS A 107 14.57 14.03 4.20
C HIS A 107 13.90 13.96 5.57
N LEU A 108 14.45 14.62 6.59
CA LEU A 108 13.89 14.60 7.94
C LEU A 108 12.46 15.15 7.98
N ALA A 109 12.24 16.27 7.30
CA ALA A 109 10.93 16.91 7.25
C ALA A 109 9.92 16.08 6.44
N TYR A 110 10.34 15.55 5.28
CA TYR A 110 9.54 14.65 4.47
C TYR A 110 9.13 13.40 5.24
N ARG A 111 10.06 12.77 5.97
CA ARG A 111 9.78 11.56 6.76
C ARG A 111 8.73 11.84 7.82
N ALA A 112 8.87 12.94 8.56
CA ALA A 112 7.88 13.33 9.56
C ALA A 112 6.50 13.64 8.92
N CYS A 113 6.47 14.28 7.74
CA CYS A 113 5.25 14.52 6.98
C CYS A 113 4.58 13.22 6.54
N LEU A 114 5.36 12.28 6.01
CA LEU A 114 4.89 10.97 5.56
C LEU A 114 4.38 10.12 6.73
N GLU A 115 5.07 10.10 7.86
CA GLU A 115 4.63 9.38 9.07
C GLU A 115 3.27 9.88 9.58
N ARG A 116 3.06 11.20 9.61
CA ARG A 116 1.75 11.81 9.95
C ARG A 116 0.68 11.39 8.97
N LEU A 117 0.95 11.55 7.67
CA LEU A 117 0.03 11.18 6.62
C LEU A 117 -0.38 9.70 6.71
N MET A 118 0.58 8.81 6.96
CA MET A 118 0.30 7.38 7.06
C MET A 118 -0.53 7.05 8.30
N THR A 119 -0.25 7.70 9.43
CA THR A 119 -1.05 7.55 10.65
C THR A 119 -2.49 8.00 10.43
N ASP A 120 -2.71 9.14 9.75
CA ASP A 120 -4.04 9.67 9.43
C ASP A 120 -4.83 8.70 8.53
N HIS A 121 -4.15 7.91 7.71
CA HIS A 121 -4.73 6.88 6.85
C HIS A 121 -4.74 5.47 7.48
N GLY A 122 -4.39 5.32 8.77
CA GLY A 122 -4.40 4.05 9.48
C GLY A 122 -3.33 3.05 9.02
N LEU A 123 -2.26 3.52 8.37
CA LEU A 123 -1.14 2.72 7.91
C LEU A 123 0.00 2.74 8.95
N PRO A 124 0.77 1.64 9.08
CA PRO A 124 1.92 1.61 9.97
C PRO A 124 3.01 2.54 9.41
N ALA A 125 3.53 3.44 10.25
CA ALA A 125 4.68 4.28 9.93
C ALA A 125 5.91 3.43 9.55
#